data_AF-A0A9E2H970-F1
#
_entry.id   AF-A0A9E2H970-F1
#
_cell.length_a   1.000
_cell.length_b   1.000
_cell.length_c   1.000
_cell.angle_alpha   90.00
_cell.angle_beta   90.00
_cell.angle_gamma   90.00
#
_symmetry.space_group_name_H-M   'P 1'
#
loop_
_entity.id
_entity.type
_entity.pdbx_description
1 polymer ?
#
loop_
_entity_poly.entity_id
_entity_poly.type
_entity_poly.pdbx_seq_one_letter_code
_entity_poly.pdbx_strand_id
1 'polypeptide(L)'
;MKNLHLSALVALGLALLFAAAGVAEDAPWMDMQKCDMCRPLMEQPGLLEHTTWEHHNISNGVISITTVDPAFMPQYEMARAKMGEVGKKFETGEKVELCQMCTAMGTCFAKGLKAEMVQTKHGDVHMMTSDDPAVVAEIQAWAKRTNDEMAKFEAAEETKMEKK
;
A
#
# COMPACT_ATOMS: atom_id res chain seq x y z
N MET A 1 22.54 68.04 18.62
CA MET A 1 21.28 67.54 19.20
C MET A 1 20.38 67.07 18.08
N LYS A 2 19.85 65.85 18.24
CA LYS A 2 18.60 65.35 17.66
C LYS A 2 18.60 65.06 16.16
N ASN A 3 18.54 63.75 15.85
CA ASN A 3 17.68 63.10 14.84
C ASN A 3 18.43 62.03 14.06
N LEU A 4 18.73 60.87 14.68
CA LEU A 4 19.28 59.73 13.92
C LEU A 4 18.97 58.36 14.54
N HIS A 5 17.77 58.13 15.09
CA HIS A 5 17.43 56.81 15.66
C HIS A 5 15.99 56.34 15.38
N LEU A 6 15.35 56.79 14.29
CA LEU A 6 13.94 56.45 14.04
C LEU A 6 13.65 55.89 12.64
N SER A 7 14.58 55.15 12.04
CA SER A 7 14.34 54.55 10.70
C SER A 7 14.78 53.08 10.57
N ALA A 8 15.35 52.47 11.62
CA ALA A 8 15.89 51.10 11.53
C ALA A 8 14.97 50.00 12.10
N LEU A 9 13.77 50.34 12.58
CA LEU A 9 12.88 49.40 13.28
C LEU A 9 11.65 48.94 12.49
N VAL A 10 11.43 49.46 11.27
CA VAL A 10 10.26 49.06 10.46
C VAL A 10 10.62 48.07 9.33
N ALA A 11 11.90 47.93 8.97
CA ALA A 11 12.34 47.02 7.91
C ALA A 11 12.61 45.57 8.37
N LEU A 12 12.62 45.30 9.68
CA LEU A 12 12.92 43.97 10.25
C LEU A 12 11.67 43.20 10.73
N GLY A 13 10.48 43.61 10.31
CA GLY A 13 9.21 42.97 10.70
C GLY A 13 8.58 42.06 9.64
N LEU A 14 9.11 42.05 8.42
CA LEU A 14 8.43 41.43 7.26
C LEU A 14 9.13 40.18 6.68
N ALA A 15 10.17 39.66 7.34
CA ALA A 15 10.94 38.51 6.85
C ALA A 15 10.65 37.18 7.60
N LEU A 16 9.71 37.19 8.55
CA LEU A 16 9.34 36.04 9.39
C LEU A 16 7.91 35.54 9.13
N LEU A 17 7.40 35.72 7.90
CA LEU A 17 6.35 34.84 7.38
C LEU A 17 7.02 33.51 7.05
N PHE A 18 7.24 32.72 8.10
CA PHE A 18 7.57 31.31 7.99
C PHE A 18 6.63 30.68 6.98
N ALA A 19 7.19 30.29 5.85
CA ALA A 19 6.66 29.26 4.99
C ALA A 19 6.61 27.95 5.81
N ALA A 20 5.62 27.83 6.70
CA ALA A 20 5.08 26.55 7.09
C ALA A 20 4.25 26.05 5.91
N ALA A 21 4.92 25.75 4.79
CA ALA A 21 4.39 24.76 3.88
C ALA A 21 4.39 23.47 4.71
N GLY A 22 3.25 23.17 5.32
CA GLY A 22 3.03 21.88 5.95
C GLY A 22 3.44 20.84 4.92
N VAL A 23 4.49 20.09 5.23
CA VAL A 23 4.83 18.88 4.48
C VAL A 23 3.59 18.03 4.64
N ALA A 24 2.75 17.99 3.60
CA ALA A 24 1.65 17.06 3.57
C ALA A 24 2.31 15.69 3.65
N GLU A 25 2.18 15.02 4.79
CA GLU A 25 2.69 13.67 4.94
C GLU A 25 2.05 12.83 3.84
N ASP A 26 2.89 12.21 2.99
CA ASP A 26 2.41 11.32 1.95
C ASP A 26 1.51 10.25 2.58
N ALA A 27 0.36 9.98 1.95
CA ALA A 27 -0.56 8.96 2.47
C ALA A 27 0.18 7.62 2.66
N PRO A 28 -0.13 6.85 3.73
CA PRO A 28 0.54 5.59 3.99
C PRO A 28 0.47 4.63 2.78
N TRP A 29 1.56 3.88 2.55
CA TRP A 29 1.60 2.89 1.47
C TRP A 29 0.45 1.87 1.61
N MET A 30 0.27 1.36 2.84
CA MET A 30 -0.78 0.43 3.22
C MET A 30 -1.66 1.05 4.31
N ASP A 31 -2.70 1.79 3.91
CA ASP A 31 -3.79 2.22 4.78
C ASP A 31 -4.94 1.22 4.65
N MET A 32 -4.82 0.07 5.33
CA MET A 32 -5.82 -1.01 5.23
C MET A 32 -7.19 -0.54 5.75
N GLN A 33 -7.23 0.42 6.68
CA GLN A 33 -8.45 0.97 7.27
C GLN A 33 -9.33 1.71 6.25
N LYS A 34 -8.70 2.42 5.31
CA LYS A 34 -9.39 3.18 4.26
C LYS A 34 -9.46 2.47 2.91
N CYS A 35 -8.77 1.33 2.76
CA CYS A 35 -8.77 0.61 1.51
C CYS A 35 -9.92 -0.40 1.45
N ASP A 36 -10.88 -0.16 0.57
CA ASP A 36 -12.01 -1.07 0.30
C ASP A 36 -11.54 -2.45 -0.16
N MET A 37 -10.38 -2.53 -0.83
CA MET A 37 -9.79 -3.82 -1.21
C MET A 37 -9.19 -4.57 -0.01
N CYS A 38 -8.66 -3.86 1.01
CA CYS A 38 -8.09 -4.50 2.20
C CYS A 38 -9.14 -4.81 3.27
N ARG A 39 -10.25 -4.08 3.28
CA ARG A 39 -11.30 -4.18 4.30
C ARG A 39 -11.82 -5.61 4.53
N PRO A 40 -12.10 -6.43 3.51
CA PRO A 40 -12.58 -7.79 3.72
C PRO A 40 -11.63 -8.66 4.55
N LEU A 41 -10.32 -8.46 4.45
CA LEU A 41 -9.31 -9.20 5.21
C LEU A 41 -9.35 -8.79 6.69
N MET A 42 -9.39 -7.48 6.98
CA MET A 42 -9.47 -6.96 8.36
C MET A 42 -10.78 -7.32 9.07
N GLU A 43 -11.87 -7.52 8.32
CA GLU A 43 -13.16 -7.94 8.87
C GLU A 43 -13.16 -9.39 9.38
N GLN A 44 -12.13 -10.19 9.06
CA GLN A 44 -12.00 -11.56 9.53
C GLN A 44 -11.12 -11.61 10.78
N PRO A 45 -11.67 -11.92 11.98
CA PRO A 45 -10.89 -11.98 13.20
C PRO A 45 -9.76 -13.00 13.12
N GLY A 46 -8.53 -12.57 13.43
CA GLY A 46 -7.33 -13.41 13.45
C GLY A 46 -6.74 -13.72 12.07
N LEU A 47 -7.39 -13.34 10.96
CA LEU A 47 -6.91 -13.76 9.64
C LEU A 47 -5.54 -13.17 9.30
N LEU A 48 -5.32 -11.89 9.59
CA LEU A 48 -4.09 -11.19 9.21
C LEU A 48 -2.87 -11.74 9.96
N GLU A 49 -3.05 -12.13 11.22
CA GLU A 49 -2.03 -12.74 12.06
C GLU A 49 -1.64 -14.15 11.59
N HIS A 50 -2.52 -14.78 10.81
CA HIS A 50 -2.39 -16.14 10.28
C HIS A 50 -2.25 -16.16 8.75
N THR A 51 -1.84 -15.02 8.16
CA THR A 51 -1.57 -14.87 6.73
C THR A 51 -0.24 -14.17 6.51
N THR A 52 0.57 -14.68 5.59
CA THR A 52 1.78 -14.02 5.10
C THR A 52 1.64 -13.69 3.61
N TRP A 53 2.31 -12.63 3.20
CA TRP A 53 2.39 -12.20 1.81
C TRP A 53 3.84 -12.02 1.41
N GLU A 54 4.20 -12.50 0.23
CA GLU A 54 5.53 -12.33 -0.33
C GLU A 54 5.44 -11.93 -1.79
N HIS A 55 6.34 -11.06 -2.24
CA HIS A 55 6.43 -10.65 -3.63
C HIS A 55 7.82 -10.92 -4.18
N HIS A 56 7.90 -11.65 -5.29
CA HIS A 56 9.14 -12.10 -5.90
C HIS A 56 9.22 -11.60 -7.33
N ASN A 57 10.24 -10.81 -7.65
CA ASN A 57 10.46 -10.35 -9.02
C ASN A 57 10.85 -11.54 -9.91
N ILE A 58 10.28 -11.59 -11.11
CA ILE A 58 10.64 -12.52 -12.19
C ILE A 58 11.01 -11.72 -13.45
N SER A 59 11.57 -12.37 -14.47
CA SER A 59 12.16 -11.68 -15.63
C SER A 59 11.20 -10.74 -16.36
N ASN A 60 9.89 -11.01 -16.36
CA ASN A 60 8.86 -10.22 -17.03
C ASN A 60 7.74 -9.76 -16.08
N GLY A 61 8.00 -9.70 -14.77
CA GLY A 61 6.98 -9.29 -13.81
C GLY A 61 7.26 -9.67 -12.36
N VAL A 62 6.21 -10.08 -11.65
CA VAL A 62 6.21 -10.41 -10.22
C VAL A 62 5.33 -11.64 -9.95
N ILE A 63 5.77 -12.50 -9.03
CA ILE A 63 4.94 -13.51 -8.39
C ILE A 63 4.60 -13.01 -6.98
N SER A 64 3.31 -12.90 -6.66
CA SER A 64 2.83 -12.69 -5.30
C SER A 64 2.34 -14.02 -4.74
N ILE A 65 2.76 -14.35 -3.52
CA ILE A 65 2.39 -15.57 -2.82
C ILE A 65 1.70 -15.17 -1.53
N THR A 66 0.49 -15.67 -1.32
CA THR A 66 -0.21 -15.58 -0.05
C THR A 66 -0.21 -16.95 0.59
N THR A 67 0.31 -17.05 1.81
CA THR A 67 0.22 -18.28 2.61
C THR A 67 -0.68 -18.05 3.81
N VAL A 68 -1.61 -18.97 4.06
CA VAL A 68 -2.60 -18.88 5.13
C VAL A 68 -2.56 -20.16 5.94
N ASP A 69 -2.63 -20.04 7.26
CA ASP A 69 -2.77 -21.21 8.12
C ASP A 69 -4.04 -21.99 7.77
N PRO A 70 -3.99 -23.34 7.70
CA PRO A 70 -5.15 -24.14 7.27
C PRO A 70 -6.43 -23.89 8.06
N ALA A 71 -6.34 -23.52 9.34
CA ALA A 71 -7.48 -23.21 10.20
C ALA A 71 -8.19 -21.88 9.83
N PHE A 72 -7.53 -21.00 9.08
CA PHE A 72 -8.03 -19.68 8.67
C PHE A 72 -8.37 -19.61 7.17
N MET A 73 -8.14 -20.69 6.42
CA MET A 73 -8.51 -20.78 5.00
C MET A 73 -9.99 -20.44 4.72
N PRO A 74 -10.98 -20.91 5.51
CA PRO A 74 -12.38 -20.53 5.27
C PRO A 74 -12.62 -19.02 5.34
N GLN A 75 -12.00 -18.33 6.32
CA GLN A 75 -12.07 -16.89 6.49
C GLN A 75 -11.39 -16.17 5.33
N TYR A 76 -10.22 -16.68 4.91
CA TYR A 76 -9.50 -16.15 3.76
C TYR A 76 -10.33 -16.25 2.47
N GLU A 77 -10.98 -17.39 2.22
CA GLU A 77 -11.86 -17.59 1.06
C GLU A 77 -13.04 -16.61 1.07
N MET A 78 -13.65 -16.37 2.23
CA MET A 78 -14.71 -15.37 2.40
C MET A 78 -14.22 -13.95 2.11
N ALA A 79 -13.06 -13.58 2.66
CA ALA A 79 -12.45 -12.27 2.41
C ALA A 79 -12.12 -12.09 0.92
N ARG A 80 -11.50 -13.09 0.30
CA ARG A 80 -11.14 -13.09 -1.13
C ARG A 80 -12.36 -12.95 -2.04
N ALA A 81 -13.47 -13.63 -1.72
CA ALA A 81 -14.71 -13.50 -2.49
C ALA A 81 -15.23 -12.06 -2.48
N LYS A 82 -15.27 -11.42 -1.30
CA LYS A 82 -15.62 -10.00 -1.15
C LYS A 82 -14.62 -9.07 -1.84
N MET A 83 -13.32 -9.36 -1.79
CA MET A 83 -12.31 -8.59 -2.54
C MET A 83 -12.57 -8.68 -4.05
N GLY A 84 -12.95 -9.86 -4.55
CA GLY A 84 -13.36 -10.04 -5.94
C GLY A 84 -14.57 -9.20 -6.32
N GLU A 85 -15.52 -8.98 -5.41
CA GLU A 85 -16.64 -8.05 -5.63
C GLU A 85 -16.16 -6.60 -5.72
N VAL A 86 -15.25 -6.17 -4.83
CA VAL A 86 -14.64 -4.83 -4.89
C VAL A 86 -13.84 -4.64 -6.18
N GLY A 87 -13.10 -5.66 -6.63
CA GLY A 87 -12.39 -5.66 -7.90
C GLY A 87 -13.32 -5.45 -9.09
N LYS A 88 -14.46 -6.15 -9.13
CA LYS A 88 -15.48 -5.94 -10.18
C LYS A 88 -16.02 -4.51 -10.19
N LYS A 89 -16.27 -3.92 -9.01
CA LYS A 89 -16.70 -2.52 -8.90
C LYS A 89 -15.66 -1.56 -9.47
N PHE A 90 -14.39 -1.79 -9.15
CA PHE A 90 -13.29 -1.00 -9.69
C PHE A 90 -13.22 -1.10 -11.22
N GLU A 91 -13.36 -2.30 -11.78
CA GLU A 91 -13.34 -2.54 -13.23
C GLU A 91 -14.52 -1.87 -13.97
N THR A 92 -15.69 -1.79 -13.34
CA THR A 92 -16.87 -1.10 -13.93
C THR A 92 -16.81 0.43 -13.76
N GLY A 93 -15.77 0.96 -13.12
CA GLY A 93 -15.60 2.39 -12.88
C GLY A 93 -16.41 2.92 -11.70
N GLU A 94 -16.98 2.04 -10.86
CA GLU A 94 -17.56 2.46 -9.58
C GLU A 94 -16.44 2.98 -8.66
N LYS A 95 -16.75 4.03 -7.89
CA LYS A 95 -15.79 4.61 -6.97
C LYS A 95 -15.50 3.62 -5.82
N VAL A 96 -14.25 3.22 -5.70
CA VAL A 96 -13.70 2.48 -4.55
C VAL A 96 -12.57 3.28 -3.92
N GLU A 97 -12.47 3.24 -2.60
CA GLU A 97 -11.36 3.86 -1.87
C GLU A 97 -10.20 2.88 -1.80
N LEU A 98 -9.03 3.29 -2.28
CA LEU A 98 -7.83 2.44 -2.34
C LEU A 98 -6.69 3.10 -1.58
N CYS A 99 -5.90 2.31 -0.86
CA CYS A 99 -4.60 2.75 -0.36
C CYS A 99 -3.60 2.90 -1.52
N GLN A 100 -2.46 3.54 -1.26
CA GLN A 100 -1.45 3.80 -2.28
C GLN A 100 -0.92 2.53 -2.95
N MET A 101 -0.76 1.44 -2.20
CA MET A 101 -0.39 0.13 -2.75
C MET A 101 -1.39 -0.36 -3.80
N CYS A 102 -2.70 -0.30 -3.49
CA CYS A 102 -3.75 -0.74 -4.40
C CYS A 102 -3.93 0.23 -5.58
N THR A 103 -3.77 1.54 -5.38
CA THR A 103 -3.78 2.54 -6.46
C THR A 103 -2.63 2.34 -7.44
N ALA A 104 -1.43 2.07 -6.94
CA ALA A 104 -0.27 1.78 -7.78
C ALA A 104 -0.45 0.49 -8.59
N MET A 105 -1.00 -0.56 -7.99
CA MET A 105 -1.35 -1.79 -8.71
C MET A 105 -2.41 -1.53 -9.80
N GLY A 106 -3.48 -0.79 -9.48
CA GLY A 106 -4.51 -0.39 -10.45
C GLY A 106 -3.94 0.40 -11.63
N THR A 107 -2.93 1.24 -11.38
CA THR A 107 -2.20 1.96 -12.44
C THR A 107 -1.44 1.00 -13.36
N CYS A 108 -0.83 -0.06 -12.82
CA CYS A 108 -0.16 -1.08 -13.63
C CYS A 108 -1.18 -1.85 -14.49
N PHE A 109 -2.35 -2.21 -13.94
CA PHE A 109 -3.43 -2.83 -14.72
C PHE A 109 -3.95 -1.91 -15.83
N ALA A 110 -4.12 -0.62 -15.56
CA ALA A 110 -4.52 0.37 -16.58
C ALA A 110 -3.48 0.50 -17.72
N LYS A 111 -2.20 0.18 -17.44
CA LYS A 111 -1.12 0.11 -18.43
C LYS A 111 -0.98 -1.25 -19.12
N GLY A 112 -1.89 -2.20 -18.86
CA GLY A 112 -1.91 -3.50 -19.53
C GLY A 112 -1.16 -4.63 -18.81
N LEU A 113 -0.87 -4.49 -17.50
CA LEU A 113 -0.42 -5.62 -16.69
C LEU A 113 -1.44 -6.77 -16.77
N LYS A 114 -0.96 -7.97 -17.03
CA LYS A 114 -1.76 -9.21 -17.06
C LYS A 114 -1.58 -9.93 -15.73
N ALA A 115 -2.65 -10.52 -15.21
CA ALA A 115 -2.60 -11.31 -13.99
C ALA A 115 -3.25 -12.68 -14.17
N GLU A 116 -2.63 -13.70 -13.59
CA GLU A 116 -3.19 -15.04 -13.44
C GLU A 116 -3.10 -15.43 -11.97
N MET A 117 -4.12 -16.10 -11.45
CA MET A 117 -4.18 -16.56 -10.07
C MET A 117 -4.39 -18.06 -10.04
N VAL A 118 -3.54 -18.76 -9.29
CA VAL A 118 -3.67 -20.17 -8.97
C VAL A 118 -3.98 -20.31 -7.50
N GLN A 119 -5.09 -20.98 -7.20
CA GLN A 119 -5.48 -21.29 -5.84
C GLN A 119 -4.81 -22.56 -5.36
N THR A 120 -4.40 -22.56 -4.09
CA THR A 120 -3.80 -23.71 -3.43
C THR A 120 -4.57 -24.05 -2.15
N LYS A 121 -4.25 -25.20 -1.54
CA LYS A 121 -4.75 -25.55 -0.20
C LYS A 121 -4.18 -24.68 0.94
N HIS A 122 -3.24 -23.79 0.63
CA HIS A 122 -2.51 -22.97 1.60
C HIS A 122 -2.61 -21.47 1.30
N GLY A 123 -3.49 -21.04 0.40
CA GLY A 123 -3.61 -19.65 -0.06
C GLY A 123 -3.54 -19.56 -1.58
N ASP A 124 -2.98 -18.48 -2.12
CA ASP A 124 -2.99 -18.20 -3.55
C ASP A 124 -1.59 -17.83 -4.08
N VAL A 125 -1.36 -18.11 -5.36
CA VAL A 125 -0.20 -17.63 -6.12
C VAL A 125 -0.72 -16.76 -7.26
N HIS A 126 -0.31 -15.49 -7.29
CA HIS A 126 -0.63 -14.55 -8.34
C HIS A 126 0.60 -14.28 -9.20
N MET A 127 0.51 -14.58 -10.49
CA MET A 127 1.53 -14.23 -11.47
C MET A 127 1.09 -12.97 -12.22
N MET A 128 1.88 -11.90 -12.11
CA MET A 128 1.61 -10.61 -12.74
C MET A 128 2.72 -10.31 -13.74
N THR A 129 2.39 -10.20 -15.02
CA THR A 129 3.37 -10.09 -16.11
C THR A 129 3.00 -9.01 -17.12
N SER A 130 4.00 -8.49 -17.82
CA SER A 130 3.83 -7.58 -18.95
C SER A 130 4.91 -7.81 -20.00
N ASP A 131 4.57 -7.51 -21.25
CA ASP A 131 5.51 -7.48 -22.37
C ASP A 131 6.16 -6.08 -22.51
N ASP A 132 5.61 -5.06 -21.84
CA ASP A 132 6.15 -3.71 -21.79
C ASP A 132 7.20 -3.58 -20.65
N PRO A 133 8.49 -3.35 -20.96
CA PRO A 133 9.54 -3.25 -19.95
C PRO A 133 9.34 -2.11 -18.96
N ALA A 134 8.63 -1.03 -19.33
CA ALA A 134 8.31 0.05 -18.40
C ALA A 134 7.32 -0.42 -17.33
N VAL A 135 6.28 -1.16 -17.73
CA VAL A 135 5.31 -1.76 -16.78
C VAL A 135 6.00 -2.81 -15.91
N VAL A 136 6.91 -3.61 -16.46
CA VAL A 136 7.71 -4.57 -15.68
C VAL A 136 8.53 -3.85 -14.59
N ALA A 137 9.21 -2.76 -14.92
CA ALA A 137 9.97 -2.00 -13.93
C ALA A 137 9.07 -1.41 -12.83
N GLU A 138 7.89 -0.90 -13.20
CA GLU A 138 6.92 -0.35 -12.24
C GLU A 138 6.37 -1.42 -11.28
N ILE A 139 5.95 -2.59 -11.78
CA ILE A 139 5.39 -3.65 -10.92
C ILE A 139 6.47 -4.26 -10.01
N GLN A 140 7.73 -4.32 -10.46
CA GLN A 140 8.85 -4.76 -9.63
C GLN A 140 9.21 -3.74 -8.55
N ALA A 141 9.13 -2.43 -8.86
CA ALA A 141 9.30 -1.38 -7.87
C ALA A 141 8.16 -1.40 -6.82
N TRP A 142 6.93 -1.65 -7.28
CA TRP A 142 5.78 -1.87 -6.42
C TRP A 142 6.02 -3.05 -5.47
N ALA A 143 6.45 -4.21 -5.99
CA ALA A 143 6.70 -5.42 -5.20
C ALA A 143 7.76 -5.19 -4.13
N LYS A 144 8.88 -4.55 -4.52
CA LYS A 144 9.95 -4.20 -3.57
C LYS A 144 9.42 -3.31 -2.45
N ARG A 145 8.71 -2.23 -2.79
CA ARG A 145 8.17 -1.31 -1.79
C ARG A 145 7.18 -2.01 -0.87
N THR A 146 6.29 -2.85 -1.40
CA THR A 146 5.33 -3.60 -0.59
C THR A 146 6.05 -4.53 0.39
N ASN A 147 7.07 -5.26 -0.04
CA ASN A 147 7.89 -6.07 0.88
C ASN A 147 8.60 -5.22 1.94
N ASP A 148 9.22 -4.11 1.54
CA ASP A 148 9.90 -3.20 2.48
C ASP A 148 8.93 -2.66 3.55
N GLU A 149 7.67 -2.35 3.18
CA GLU A 149 6.66 -1.88 4.11
C GLU A 149 6.11 -3.01 5.00
N MET A 150 5.88 -4.21 4.46
CA MET A 150 5.43 -5.35 5.27
C MET A 150 6.46 -5.75 6.32
N ALA A 151 7.75 -5.76 5.97
CA ALA A 151 8.82 -6.00 6.92
C ALA A 151 8.84 -4.98 8.08
N LYS A 152 8.47 -3.71 7.82
CA LYS A 152 8.34 -2.70 8.89
C LYS A 152 7.18 -3.02 9.84
N PHE A 153 6.05 -3.50 9.30
CA PHE A 153 4.91 -3.91 10.12
C PHE A 153 5.27 -5.10 11.01
N GLU A 154 5.91 -6.14 10.46
CA GLU A 154 6.36 -7.31 11.21
C GLU A 154 7.32 -6.93 12.34
N ALA A 155 8.36 -6.15 12.05
CA ALA A 155 9.33 -5.70 13.06
C ALA A 155 8.68 -4.84 14.16
N ALA A 156 7.68 -4.03 13.82
CA ALA A 156 6.95 -3.22 14.78
C ALA A 156 6.08 -4.07 15.73
N GLU A 157 5.49 -5.17 15.23
CA GLU A 157 4.72 -6.11 16.05
C GLU A 157 5.61 -6.95 16.97
N GLU A 158 6.75 -7.44 16.47
CA GLU A 158 7.75 -8.14 17.30
C GLU A 158 8.20 -7.28 18.49
N THR A 159 8.54 -6.01 18.23
CA THR A 159 8.94 -5.06 19.28
C THR A 159 7.84 -4.82 20.33
N LYS A 160 6.56 -4.89 19.93
CA LYS A 160 5.43 -4.75 20.87
C LYS A 160 5.25 -5.98 21.75
N MET A 161 5.58 -7.17 21.25
CA MET A 161 5.49 -8.42 22.00
C MET A 161 6.61 -8.54 23.05
N GLU A 162 7.84 -8.14 22.74
CA GLU A 162 8.96 -8.16 23.70
C GLU A 162 8.77 -7.23 24.91
N LYS A 163 7.89 -6.23 24.78
CA LYS A 163 7.58 -5.23 25.82
C LYS A 163 6.37 -5.60 26.68
N LYS A 164 5.70 -6.73 26.43
CA LYS A 164 4.57 -7.24 27.22
C LYS A 164 5.04 -8.34 28.16
#